data_AF-A0AAV8BYG8-F1
#
_entry.id   AF-A0AAV8BYG8-F1
#
_cell.length_a   1.000
_cell.length_b   1.000
_cell.length_c   1.000
_cell.angle_alpha   90.00
_cell.angle_beta   90.00
_cell.angle_gamma   90.00
#
_symmetry.space_group_name_H-M   'P 1'
#
loop_
_entity.id
_entity.type
_entity.pdbx_description
1 polymer ?
#
loop_
_entity_poly.entity_id
_entity_poly.type
_entity_poly.pdbx_seq_one_letter_code
_entity_poly.pdbx_strand_id
1 'polypeptide(L)'
;MMLTVLLLLLQIKRSAATLVALPGCLINCGNITIPYPFGIGWGCYFKAFNLTCDFASQPPKLFFGDGTIEVIEISLPESIVRLRSTLLTAPQSEVKELVIGLPPQPSFSLALNQSVLIAVGCNIITNILVDDGPVAACTPLCPVNKTGPTCSGIVCSQASAPVQINGGPFTIRISPLKLNGSNSFYDAITNTALLVEQEWLDKYVIELIKSLDPFSNHQQRKLLSRGEAL
;
A
#
# COMPACT_ATOMS: atom_id res chain seq x y z
N MET A 1 54.24 -2.55 9.00
CA MET A 1 53.48 -1.44 9.63
C MET A 1 52.30 -0.93 8.79
N MET A 2 52.28 -1.13 7.46
CA MET A 2 51.10 -0.77 6.61
C MET A 2 49.95 -1.79 6.66
N LEU A 3 50.24 -3.09 6.83
CA LEU A 3 49.21 -4.15 6.81
C LEU A 3 48.33 -4.15 8.05
N THR A 4 48.89 -3.75 9.20
CA THR A 4 48.18 -3.58 10.47
C THR A 4 47.20 -2.41 10.43
N VAL A 5 47.56 -1.31 9.74
CA VAL A 5 46.67 -0.15 9.55
C VAL A 5 45.48 -0.51 8.65
N LEU A 6 45.69 -1.31 7.60
CA LEU A 6 44.62 -1.75 6.71
C LEU A 6 43.61 -2.69 7.41
N LEU A 7 44.08 -3.55 8.32
CA LEU A 7 43.22 -4.41 9.14
C LEU A 7 42.44 -3.64 10.21
N LEU A 8 42.97 -2.53 10.73
CA LEU A 8 42.28 -1.63 11.65
C LEU A 8 41.19 -0.79 10.96
N LEU A 9 41.35 -0.44 9.69
CA LEU A 9 40.33 0.26 8.89
C LEU A 9 39.13 -0.64 8.52
N LEU A 10 39.31 -1.96 8.48
CA LEU A 10 38.22 -2.94 8.29
C LEU A 10 37.34 -3.15 9.54
N GLN A 11 37.73 -2.61 10.70
CA GLN A 11 36.99 -2.75 11.96
C GLN A 11 36.11 -1.55 12.29
N ILE A 12 35.84 -0.67 11.31
CA ILE A 12 34.79 0.35 11.47
C ILE A 12 33.44 -0.38 11.43
N LYS A 13 33.08 -1.03 12.55
CA LYS A 13 31.68 -1.32 12.85
C LYS A 13 31.01 0.05 12.90
N ARG A 14 30.29 0.40 11.85
CA ARG A 14 29.25 1.43 11.94
C ARG A 14 28.27 0.94 13.00
N SER A 15 28.47 1.36 14.25
CA SER A 15 27.37 1.39 15.20
C SER A 15 26.40 2.39 14.59
N ALA A 16 25.36 1.88 13.94
CA ALA A 16 24.18 2.69 13.71
C ALA A 16 23.77 3.18 15.10
N ALA A 17 23.84 4.49 15.32
CA ALA A 17 23.20 5.07 16.49
C ALA A 17 21.76 4.62 16.42
N THR A 18 21.31 3.79 17.36
CA THR A 18 19.89 3.50 17.51
C THR A 18 19.24 4.86 17.73
N LEU A 19 18.57 5.40 16.72
CA LEU A 19 17.83 6.64 16.84
C LEU A 19 16.59 6.31 17.67
N VAL A 20 16.78 6.34 18.98
CA VAL A 20 15.75 6.13 20.00
C VAL A 20 14.79 7.32 19.92
N ALA A 21 13.49 7.07 20.12
CA ALA A 21 12.50 8.13 20.30
C ALA A 21 13.01 9.20 21.29
N LEU A 22 12.50 10.43 21.17
CA LEU A 22 12.85 11.51 22.09
C LEU A 22 12.63 11.08 23.55
N PRO A 23 13.46 11.55 24.51
CA PRO A 23 13.30 11.19 25.91
C PRO A 23 11.88 11.46 26.43
N GLY A 24 11.26 10.46 27.05
CA GLY A 24 9.88 10.55 27.54
C GLY A 24 8.80 10.24 26.50
N CYS A 25 9.17 9.94 25.26
CA CYS A 25 8.24 9.53 24.21
C CYS A 25 8.08 8.02 24.12
N LEU A 26 6.94 7.59 23.58
CA LEU A 26 6.67 6.17 23.37
C LEU A 26 7.63 5.62 22.30
N ILE A 27 8.36 4.56 22.66
CA ILE A 27 9.38 3.95 21.81
C ILE A 27 8.80 2.86 20.90
N ASN A 28 7.77 2.14 21.35
CA ASN A 28 7.19 1.03 20.61
C ASN A 28 5.66 1.08 20.60
N CYS A 29 5.06 0.63 19.51
CA CYS A 29 3.65 0.28 19.41
C CYS A 29 3.54 -1.16 18.91
N GLY A 30 3.07 -2.07 19.77
CA GLY A 30 3.13 -3.51 19.48
C GLY A 30 4.59 -3.95 19.26
N ASN A 31 4.88 -4.52 18.09
CA ASN A 31 6.21 -4.98 17.71
C ASN A 31 7.01 -3.96 16.87
N ILE A 32 6.48 -2.75 16.68
CA ILE A 32 7.10 -1.73 15.82
C ILE A 32 7.81 -0.71 16.70
N THR A 33 9.12 -0.54 16.49
CA THR A 33 9.90 0.55 17.07
C THR A 33 9.67 1.84 16.31
N ILE A 34 9.47 2.93 17.05
CA ILE A 34 9.15 4.26 16.55
C ILE A 34 10.37 5.15 16.74
N PRO A 35 11.16 5.39 15.69
CA PRO A 35 12.32 6.27 15.77
C PRO A 35 11.94 7.71 15.41
N TYR A 36 12.69 8.69 15.93
CA TYR A 36 12.60 10.06 15.42
C TYR A 36 12.97 10.08 13.92
N PRO A 37 12.24 10.80 13.04
CA PRO A 37 11.28 11.89 13.29
C PRO A 37 9.85 11.49 13.67
N PHE A 38 9.51 10.20 13.70
CA PHE A 38 8.19 9.72 14.07
C PHE A 38 7.97 9.76 15.58
N GLY A 39 6.71 9.88 15.99
CA GLY A 39 6.36 9.84 17.40
C GLY A 39 4.88 9.97 17.68
N ILE A 40 4.49 9.60 18.90
CA ILE A 40 3.11 9.65 19.40
C ILE A 40 3.06 10.64 20.55
N GLY A 41 2.08 11.54 20.51
CA GLY A 41 1.90 12.57 21.53
C GLY A 41 2.64 13.87 21.23
N TRP A 42 2.25 14.92 21.95
CA TRP A 42 2.79 16.27 21.76
C TRP A 42 4.30 16.33 22.04
N GLY A 43 5.05 16.95 21.13
CA GLY A 43 6.50 17.12 21.25
C GLY A 43 7.34 15.89 20.91
N CYS A 44 6.73 14.76 20.55
CA CYS A 44 7.44 13.50 20.28
C CYS A 44 7.79 13.26 18.81
N TYR A 45 7.31 14.10 17.90
CA TYR A 45 7.49 13.93 16.46
C TYR A 45 7.92 15.23 15.79
N PHE A 46 8.55 15.11 14.63
CA PHE A 46 8.74 16.22 13.70
C PHE A 46 7.46 16.45 12.89
N LYS A 47 7.13 17.69 12.55
CA LYS A 47 5.87 18.08 11.89
C LYS A 47 5.43 17.09 10.79
N ALA A 48 4.17 16.64 10.83
CA ALA A 48 3.58 15.63 9.92
C ALA A 48 4.10 14.17 10.05
N PHE A 49 4.95 13.87 11.03
CA PHE A 49 5.38 12.51 11.39
C PHE A 49 4.66 12.01 12.65
N ASN A 50 3.50 12.57 12.96
CA ASN A 50 2.70 12.09 14.08
C ASN A 50 2.10 10.73 13.75
N LEU A 51 2.17 9.84 14.73
CA LEU A 51 1.59 8.51 14.67
C LEU A 51 0.52 8.38 15.75
N THR A 52 -0.35 7.39 15.55
CA THR A 52 -1.35 6.96 16.53
C THR A 52 -1.15 5.47 16.78
N CYS A 53 -1.09 5.07 18.05
CA CYS A 53 -1.07 3.65 18.44
C CYS A 53 -2.45 3.26 18.96
N ASP A 54 -3.08 2.30 18.31
CA ASP A 54 -4.29 1.67 18.80
C ASP A 54 -3.92 0.55 19.78
N PHE A 55 -4.07 0.85 21.07
CA PHE A 55 -3.85 -0.09 22.16
C PHE A 55 -5.05 -1.01 22.42
N ALA A 56 -6.21 -0.74 21.82
CA ALA A 56 -7.38 -1.62 21.95
C ALA A 56 -7.24 -2.85 21.04
N SER A 57 -6.50 -2.73 19.92
CA SER A 57 -6.10 -3.85 19.10
C SER A 57 -5.13 -4.79 19.83
N GLN A 58 -5.20 -6.08 19.53
CA GLN A 58 -4.33 -7.10 20.09
C GLN A 58 -3.70 -7.96 18.99
N PRO A 59 -2.38 -7.83 18.70
CA PRO A 59 -1.44 -6.86 19.31
C PRO A 59 -1.76 -5.40 18.93
N PRO A 60 -1.23 -4.40 19.67
CA PRO A 60 -1.42 -2.99 19.33
C PRO A 60 -0.95 -2.66 17.92
N LYS A 61 -1.70 -1.79 17.23
CA LYS A 61 -1.46 -1.43 15.83
C LYS A 61 -1.04 0.02 15.70
N LEU A 62 -0.08 0.28 14.82
CA LEU A 62 0.45 1.61 14.55
C LEU A 62 -0.19 2.19 13.30
N PHE A 63 -0.54 3.47 13.34
CA PHE A 63 -1.14 4.19 12.22
C PHE A 63 -0.51 5.56 12.02
N PHE A 64 -0.53 6.05 10.79
CA PHE A 64 -0.18 7.43 10.49
C PHE A 64 -1.29 8.39 10.90
N GLY A 65 -0.88 9.56 11.41
CA GLY A 65 -1.75 10.73 11.48
C GLY A 65 -3.05 10.49 12.23
N ASP A 66 -4.14 10.56 11.48
CA ASP A 66 -5.53 10.43 11.91
C ASP A 66 -6.00 8.99 12.17
N GLY A 67 -5.14 7.99 11.93
CA GLY A 67 -5.45 6.59 12.19
C GLY A 67 -5.96 5.82 10.97
N THR A 68 -5.97 6.40 9.77
CA THR A 68 -6.54 5.77 8.57
C THR A 68 -5.60 4.74 7.90
N ILE A 69 -4.30 4.96 7.97
CA ILE A 69 -3.29 4.16 7.27
C ILE A 69 -2.45 3.40 8.29
N GLU A 70 -2.55 2.07 8.30
CA GLU A 70 -1.76 1.20 9.20
C GLU A 70 -0.30 1.14 8.74
N VAL A 71 0.62 1.37 9.67
CA VAL A 71 2.06 1.20 9.50
C VAL A 71 2.44 -0.18 10.01
N ILE A 72 3.12 -0.95 9.16
CA ILE A 72 3.57 -2.31 9.50
C ILE A 72 5.07 -2.38 9.76
N GLU A 73 5.85 -1.44 9.22
CA GLU A 73 7.29 -1.37 9.43
C GLU A 73 7.81 0.07 9.27
N ILE A 74 8.79 0.45 10.09
CA ILE A 74 9.61 1.65 9.88
C ILE A 74 11.08 1.19 9.90
N SER A 75 11.79 1.39 8.79
CA SER A 75 13.21 1.05 8.68
C SER A 75 14.00 2.30 8.29
N LEU A 76 14.68 2.90 9.28
CA LEU A 76 15.59 4.02 9.04
C LEU A 76 16.83 3.64 8.23
N PRO A 77 17.50 2.49 8.46
CA PRO A 77 18.65 2.08 7.65
C PRO A 77 18.32 1.97 6.17
N GLU A 78 17.11 1.53 5.84
CA GLU A 78 16.61 1.42 4.47
C GLU A 78 15.87 2.69 4.02
N SER A 79 15.63 3.64 4.93
CA SER A 79 14.85 4.86 4.70
C SER A 79 13.46 4.60 4.13
N ILE A 80 12.78 3.56 4.62
CA ILE A 80 11.44 3.17 4.19
C ILE A 80 10.44 3.15 5.35
N VAL A 81 9.18 3.36 5.02
CA VAL A 81 8.04 3.05 5.87
C VAL A 81 7.11 2.15 5.07
N ARG A 82 6.82 0.96 5.60
CA ARG A 82 5.85 0.05 4.98
C ARG A 82 4.47 0.29 5.54
N LEU A 83 3.52 0.41 4.62
CA LEU A 83 2.11 0.62 4.91
C LEU A 83 1.35 -0.68 4.63
N ARG A 84 0.33 -0.96 5.43
CA ARG A 84 -0.63 -2.02 5.05
C ARG A 84 -1.43 -1.55 3.85
N SER A 85 -1.44 -2.36 2.79
CA SER A 85 -2.29 -2.11 1.63
C SER A 85 -3.76 -2.03 2.04
N THR A 86 -4.46 -1.02 1.54
CA THR A 86 -5.91 -0.83 1.77
C THR A 86 -6.69 -1.25 0.55
N LEU A 87 -7.72 -2.06 0.75
CA LEU A 87 -8.64 -2.45 -0.31
C LEU A 87 -9.62 -1.31 -0.58
N LEU A 88 -9.57 -0.73 -1.77
CA LEU A 88 -10.55 0.28 -2.20
C LEU A 88 -11.66 -0.41 -2.98
N THR A 89 -12.89 -0.38 -2.46
CA THR A 89 -14.06 -0.94 -3.14
C THR A 89 -15.03 0.16 -3.57
N ALA A 90 -15.56 0.03 -4.77
CA ALA A 90 -16.53 0.95 -5.35
C ALA A 90 -17.76 0.16 -5.81
N PRO A 91 -18.98 0.59 -5.44
CA PRO A 91 -20.19 0.13 -6.10
C PRO A 91 -20.14 0.41 -7.61
N GLN A 92 -20.99 -0.28 -8.35
CA GLN A 92 -21.06 -0.06 -9.78
C GLN A 92 -21.53 1.35 -10.09
N SER A 93 -20.91 1.97 -11.11
CA SER A 93 -21.18 3.35 -11.54
C SER A 93 -20.80 4.47 -10.56
N GLU A 94 -20.09 4.16 -9.47
CA GLU A 94 -19.59 5.16 -8.54
C GLU A 94 -18.09 5.44 -8.71
N VAL A 95 -17.72 6.71 -8.53
CA VAL A 95 -16.32 7.10 -8.38
C VAL A 95 -15.95 6.94 -6.92
N LYS A 96 -14.82 6.28 -6.66
CA LYS A 96 -14.28 6.12 -5.31
C LYS A 96 -12.83 6.52 -5.26
N GLU A 97 -12.45 7.17 -4.17
CA GLU A 97 -11.10 7.67 -3.94
C GLU A 97 -10.56 7.23 -2.59
N LEU A 98 -9.25 7.01 -2.55
CA LEU A 98 -8.47 6.82 -1.35
C LEU A 98 -7.23 7.70 -1.44
N VAL A 99 -7.06 8.60 -0.49
CA VAL A 99 -5.89 9.47 -0.38
C VAL A 99 -4.88 8.80 0.54
N ILE A 100 -3.64 8.67 0.09
CA ILE A 100 -2.55 8.02 0.82
C ILE A 100 -1.35 8.97 0.83
N GLY A 101 -0.75 9.16 2.00
CA GLY A 101 0.50 9.88 2.15
C GLY A 101 0.43 10.99 3.18
N LEU A 102 1.55 11.69 3.33
CA LEU A 102 1.69 12.79 4.28
C LEU A 102 1.44 14.12 3.59
N PRO A 103 0.97 15.15 4.33
CA PRO A 103 0.93 16.51 3.82
C PRO A 103 2.28 16.93 3.21
N PRO A 104 2.30 17.78 2.17
CA PRO A 104 3.54 18.21 1.53
C PRO A 104 4.53 18.77 2.54
N GLN A 105 5.73 18.18 2.58
CA GLN A 105 6.83 18.59 3.44
C GLN A 105 8.08 18.72 2.55
N PRO A 106 8.81 19.85 2.62
CA PRO A 106 9.92 20.13 1.72
C PRO A 106 11.11 19.16 1.85
N SER A 107 11.14 18.33 2.90
CA SER A 107 12.25 17.42 3.23
C SER A 107 11.91 15.94 3.08
N PHE A 108 10.76 15.57 2.51
CA PHE A 108 10.34 14.18 2.41
C PHE A 108 9.77 13.85 1.03
N SER A 109 10.12 12.67 0.52
CA SER A 109 9.59 12.10 -0.72
C SER A 109 8.99 10.73 -0.43
N LEU A 110 7.80 10.46 -0.98
CA LEU A 110 7.23 9.12 -1.00
C LEU A 110 7.75 8.39 -2.24
N ALA A 111 8.30 7.20 -2.07
CA ALA A 111 8.75 6.36 -3.17
C ALA A 111 7.89 5.09 -3.20
N LEU A 112 7.17 4.89 -4.30
CA LEU A 112 6.39 3.68 -4.56
C LEU A 112 7.27 2.62 -5.26
N ASN A 113 8.44 2.33 -4.69
CA ASN A 113 9.40 1.42 -5.29
C ASN A 113 8.79 0.02 -5.44
N GLN A 114 8.91 -0.56 -6.63
CA GLN A 114 8.36 -1.88 -6.95
C GLN A 114 6.86 -2.03 -6.63
N SER A 115 6.11 -0.92 -6.57
CA SER A 115 4.67 -0.98 -6.33
C SER A 115 3.92 -1.22 -7.63
N VAL A 116 2.82 -1.97 -7.53
CA VAL A 116 1.92 -2.32 -8.61
C VAL A 116 0.51 -1.94 -8.21
N LEU A 117 -0.13 -1.13 -9.03
CA LEU A 117 -1.56 -0.89 -8.96
C LEU A 117 -2.27 -2.07 -9.63
N ILE A 118 -3.16 -2.74 -8.92
CA ILE A 118 -4.03 -3.78 -9.47
C ILE A 118 -5.48 -3.40 -9.26
N ALA A 119 -6.27 -3.58 -10.30
CA ALA A 119 -7.70 -3.33 -10.32
C ALA A 119 -8.43 -4.58 -10.80
N VAL A 120 -9.46 -4.96 -10.07
CA VAL A 120 -10.36 -6.05 -10.40
C VAL A 120 -11.77 -5.49 -10.44
N GLY A 121 -12.47 -5.71 -11.54
CA GLY A 121 -13.75 -5.09 -11.78
C GLY A 121 -14.10 -5.12 -13.25
N CYS A 122 -15.12 -4.37 -13.61
CA CYS A 122 -15.62 -4.39 -14.97
C CYS A 122 -15.80 -2.99 -15.53
N ASN A 123 -15.14 -2.73 -16.65
CA ASN A 123 -15.19 -1.45 -17.36
C ASN A 123 -14.94 -0.30 -16.40
N ILE A 124 -13.82 -0.35 -15.69
CA ILE A 124 -13.36 0.72 -14.80
C ILE A 124 -11.96 1.15 -15.23
N ILE A 125 -11.63 2.40 -14.95
CA ILE A 125 -10.26 2.87 -14.94
C ILE A 125 -9.86 3.15 -13.50
N THR A 126 -8.69 2.65 -13.11
CA THR A 126 -8.10 2.94 -11.82
C THR A 126 -6.82 3.73 -12.04
N ASN A 127 -6.69 4.86 -11.37
CA ASN A 127 -5.54 5.76 -11.48
C ASN A 127 -4.86 5.95 -10.13
N ILE A 128 -3.54 6.11 -10.17
CA ILE A 128 -2.81 6.84 -9.14
C ILE A 128 -2.66 8.27 -9.65
N LEU A 129 -3.13 9.23 -8.85
CA LEU A 129 -3.11 10.65 -9.14
C LEU A 129 -2.13 11.34 -8.19
N VAL A 130 -1.27 12.18 -8.75
CA VAL A 130 -0.36 13.08 -8.02
C VAL A 130 -0.61 14.47 -8.57
N ASP A 131 -0.93 15.44 -7.71
CA ASP A 131 -1.33 16.79 -8.12
C ASP A 131 -2.43 16.79 -9.20
N ASP A 132 -3.42 15.90 -9.03
CA ASP A 132 -4.52 15.63 -9.98
C ASP A 132 -4.11 15.06 -11.36
N GLY A 133 -2.81 14.82 -11.59
CA GLY A 133 -2.28 14.18 -12.80
C GLY A 133 -2.12 12.67 -12.64
N PRO A 134 -2.59 11.83 -13.59
CA PRO A 134 -2.41 10.39 -13.52
C PRO A 134 -0.94 10.02 -13.75
N VAL A 135 -0.34 9.31 -12.79
CA VAL A 135 1.06 8.81 -12.87
C VAL A 135 1.14 7.32 -13.15
N ALA A 136 0.06 6.59 -12.87
CA ALA A 136 -0.13 5.19 -13.26
C ALA A 136 -1.62 4.93 -13.46
N ALA A 137 -1.97 4.07 -14.41
CA ALA A 137 -3.35 3.72 -14.69
C ALA A 137 -3.47 2.27 -15.18
N CYS A 138 -4.51 1.57 -14.74
CA CYS A 138 -4.87 0.26 -15.27
C CYS A 138 -6.39 0.18 -15.49
N THR A 139 -6.81 -0.71 -16.39
CA THR A 139 -8.18 -0.73 -16.90
C THR A 139 -8.64 -2.17 -17.14
N PRO A 140 -9.37 -2.78 -16.19
CA PRO A 140 -10.03 -4.05 -16.43
C PRO A 140 -11.30 -3.83 -17.27
N LEU A 141 -11.39 -4.56 -18.38
CA LEU A 141 -12.47 -4.54 -19.34
C LEU A 141 -13.24 -5.86 -19.30
N CYS A 142 -14.52 -5.84 -19.65
CA CYS A 142 -15.30 -7.05 -19.87
C CYS A 142 -15.93 -7.04 -21.27
N PRO A 143 -15.17 -7.42 -22.31
CA PRO A 143 -15.76 -7.64 -23.63
C PRO A 143 -16.68 -8.87 -23.59
N VAL A 144 -17.75 -8.83 -24.38
CA VAL A 144 -18.65 -9.97 -24.57
C VAL A 144 -17.84 -11.16 -25.12
N ASN A 145 -17.93 -12.32 -24.47
CA ASN A 145 -17.32 -13.60 -24.88
C ASN A 145 -15.81 -13.80 -24.65
N LYS A 146 -15.15 -13.07 -23.74
CA LYS A 146 -13.78 -13.41 -23.33
C LYS A 146 -13.62 -13.43 -21.82
N THR A 147 -13.03 -14.51 -21.32
CA THR A 147 -12.43 -14.60 -20.00
C THR A 147 -10.93 -14.78 -20.19
N GLY A 148 -10.15 -13.91 -19.56
CA GLY A 148 -8.69 -14.01 -19.56
C GLY A 148 -8.23 -14.67 -18.25
N PRO A 149 -7.33 -15.66 -18.28
CA PRO A 149 -6.78 -16.27 -17.06
C PRO A 149 -5.73 -15.40 -16.36
N THR A 150 -5.27 -14.31 -17.00
CA THR A 150 -4.19 -13.44 -16.51
C THR A 150 -4.69 -12.04 -16.18
N CYS A 151 -4.03 -11.37 -15.23
CA CYS A 151 -4.33 -9.97 -14.88
C CYS A 151 -3.75 -8.99 -15.91
N SER A 152 -4.27 -9.05 -17.14
CA SER A 152 -3.70 -8.32 -18.28
C SER A 152 -4.73 -7.46 -19.03
N GLY A 153 -5.85 -7.13 -18.38
CA GLY A 153 -6.85 -6.19 -18.90
C GLY A 153 -8.27 -6.75 -19.03
N ILE A 154 -8.51 -8.05 -18.81
CA ILE A 154 -9.86 -8.63 -18.80
C ILE A 154 -10.23 -8.99 -17.37
N VAL A 155 -11.27 -8.36 -16.80
CA VAL A 155 -11.71 -8.48 -15.39
C VAL A 155 -10.67 -8.04 -14.34
N CYS A 156 -9.38 -8.23 -14.62
CA CYS A 156 -8.24 -7.82 -13.82
C CYS A 156 -7.22 -7.09 -14.70
N SER A 157 -6.69 -5.98 -14.22
CA SER A 157 -5.62 -5.22 -14.87
C SER A 157 -4.63 -4.73 -13.84
N GLN A 158 -3.36 -4.66 -14.23
CA GLN A 158 -2.29 -4.16 -13.38
C GLN A 158 -1.43 -3.13 -14.13
N ALA A 159 -0.84 -2.21 -13.38
CA ALA A 159 0.14 -1.26 -13.88
C ALA A 159 1.25 -1.05 -12.86
N SER A 160 2.49 -1.11 -13.33
CA SER A 160 3.64 -0.73 -12.52
C SER A 160 3.51 0.73 -12.12
N ALA A 161 3.70 1.02 -10.84
CA ALA A 161 3.61 2.34 -10.26
C ALA A 161 4.91 2.77 -9.53
N PRO A 162 6.13 2.57 -10.10
CA PRO A 162 7.34 3.11 -9.51
C PRO A 162 7.37 4.62 -9.70
N VAL A 163 6.67 5.33 -8.81
CA VAL A 163 6.57 6.79 -8.82
C VAL A 163 7.30 7.34 -7.61
N GLN A 164 8.20 8.28 -7.86
CA GLN A 164 8.75 9.14 -6.82
C GLN A 164 7.88 10.38 -6.74
N ILE A 165 7.23 10.56 -5.60
CA ILE A 165 6.34 11.67 -5.32
C ILE A 165 7.12 12.66 -4.46
N ASN A 166 7.31 13.87 -5.01
CA ASN A 166 8.09 14.95 -4.39
C ASN A 166 7.29 15.61 -3.26
N GLY A 167 7.06 14.85 -2.20
CA GLY A 167 6.23 15.24 -1.07
C GLY A 167 4.73 15.29 -1.42
N GLY A 168 3.89 15.21 -0.38
CA GLY A 168 2.45 15.29 -0.53
C GLY A 168 1.77 13.93 -0.71
N PRO A 169 0.43 13.89 -0.53
CA PRO A 169 -0.34 12.68 -0.71
C PRO A 169 -0.57 12.37 -2.19
N PHE A 170 -0.83 11.11 -2.50
CA PHE A 170 -1.37 10.67 -3.78
C PHE A 170 -2.78 10.11 -3.60
N THR A 171 -3.53 9.99 -4.69
CA THR A 171 -4.89 9.45 -4.68
C THR A 171 -4.99 8.23 -5.56
N ILE A 172 -5.52 7.13 -5.02
CA ILE A 172 -6.01 6.01 -5.81
C ILE A 172 -7.48 6.29 -6.12
N ARG A 173 -7.83 6.38 -7.41
CA ARG A 173 -9.20 6.65 -7.87
C ARG A 173 -9.69 5.51 -8.74
N ILE A 174 -10.86 4.96 -8.42
CA ILE A 174 -11.64 4.08 -9.30
C ILE A 174 -12.70 4.93 -10.00
N SER A 175 -12.86 4.79 -11.30
CA SER A 175 -13.90 5.47 -12.07
C SER A 175 -14.54 4.52 -13.10
N PRO A 176 -15.88 4.54 -13.24
CA PRO A 176 -16.57 3.73 -14.23
C PRO A 176 -16.29 4.23 -15.65
N LEU A 177 -16.11 3.29 -16.58
CA LEU A 177 -16.03 3.53 -18.01
C LEU A 177 -17.37 3.16 -18.65
N LYS A 178 -17.93 4.12 -19.39
CA LYS A 178 -19.14 3.88 -20.19
C LYS A 178 -18.73 3.28 -21.53
N LEU A 179 -18.85 1.95 -21.65
CA LEU A 179 -18.57 1.23 -22.89
C LEU A 179 -19.87 0.65 -23.46
N ASN A 180 -20.02 0.71 -24.78
CA ASN A 180 -21.16 0.11 -25.46
C ASN A 180 -21.00 -1.42 -25.53
N GLY A 181 -22.02 -2.18 -25.12
CA GLY A 181 -22.02 -3.64 -25.19
C GLY A 181 -21.48 -4.36 -23.96
N SER A 182 -21.71 -3.84 -22.75
CA SER A 182 -21.41 -4.57 -21.52
C SER A 182 -22.37 -5.74 -21.31
N ASN A 183 -21.84 -6.87 -20.86
CA ASN A 183 -22.65 -8.04 -20.51
C ASN A 183 -23.16 -7.86 -19.07
N SER A 184 -24.48 -7.91 -18.85
CA SER A 184 -25.10 -7.72 -17.52
C SER A 184 -24.64 -8.74 -16.48
N PHE A 185 -24.04 -9.84 -16.94
CA PHE A 185 -23.36 -10.82 -16.12
C PHE A 185 -22.27 -10.23 -15.20
N TYR A 186 -21.57 -9.19 -15.66
CA TYR A 186 -20.49 -8.56 -14.89
C TYR A 186 -20.99 -7.45 -13.95
N ASP A 187 -22.31 -7.19 -13.93
CA ASP A 187 -22.93 -6.19 -13.06
C ASP A 187 -22.93 -6.63 -11.57
N ALA A 188 -22.58 -7.89 -11.30
CA ALA A 188 -22.44 -8.44 -9.95
C ALA A 188 -21.00 -8.32 -9.38
N ILE A 189 -20.02 -7.88 -10.17
CA ILE A 189 -18.63 -7.76 -9.70
C ILE A 189 -18.45 -6.43 -8.97
N THR A 190 -17.95 -6.49 -7.74
CA THR A 190 -17.52 -5.32 -6.98
C THR A 190 -16.21 -4.78 -7.53
N ASN A 191 -16.20 -3.53 -7.95
CA ASN A 191 -15.00 -2.87 -8.42
C ASN A 191 -14.03 -2.66 -7.27
N THR A 192 -12.80 -3.09 -7.44
CA THR A 192 -11.80 -3.16 -6.40
C THR A 192 -10.44 -2.70 -6.92
N ALA A 193 -9.72 -1.92 -6.14
CA ALA A 193 -8.35 -1.54 -6.40
C ALA A 193 -7.48 -1.70 -5.16
N LEU A 194 -6.22 -2.03 -5.38
CA LEU A 194 -5.21 -2.12 -4.34
C LEU A 194 -3.84 -1.78 -4.91
N LEU A 195 -2.99 -1.23 -4.05
CA LEU A 195 -1.58 -0.94 -4.33
C LEU A 195 -0.75 -1.89 -3.48
N VAL A 196 0.09 -2.68 -4.13
CA VAL A 196 0.90 -3.73 -3.47
C VAL A 196 2.31 -3.75 -4.02
N GLU A 197 3.24 -4.35 -3.29
CA GLU A 197 4.57 -4.65 -3.79
C GLU A 197 4.51 -5.75 -4.86
N GLN A 198 5.39 -5.66 -5.87
CA GLN A 198 5.48 -6.61 -6.98
C GLN A 198 5.69 -8.04 -6.48
N GLU A 199 6.56 -8.24 -5.49
CA GLU A 199 6.86 -9.57 -4.94
C GLU A 199 5.61 -10.22 -4.31
N TRP A 200 4.78 -9.41 -3.65
CA TRP A 200 3.50 -9.88 -3.11
C TRP A 200 2.56 -10.30 -4.24
N LEU A 201 2.47 -9.47 -5.30
CA LEU A 201 1.60 -9.76 -6.43
C LEU A 201 2.00 -11.07 -7.13
N ASP A 202 3.30 -11.28 -7.36
CA ASP A 202 3.81 -12.49 -8.01
C ASP A 202 3.44 -13.77 -7.24
N LYS A 203 3.31 -13.67 -5.91
CA LYS A 203 2.93 -14.79 -5.05
C LYS A 203 1.41 -15.02 -4.97
N TYR A 204 0.61 -13.95 -4.95
CA TYR A 204 -0.81 -14.03 -4.58
C TYR A 204 -1.82 -13.64 -5.67
N VAL A 205 -1.39 -13.19 -6.86
CA VAL A 205 -2.30 -12.69 -7.90
C VAL A 205 -3.38 -13.70 -8.32
N ILE A 206 -3.04 -14.98 -8.41
CA ILE A 206 -4.00 -16.02 -8.80
C ILE A 206 -5.07 -16.21 -7.72
N GLU A 207 -4.68 -16.20 -6.45
CA GLU A 207 -5.61 -16.34 -5.32
C GLU A 207 -6.52 -15.13 -5.20
N LEU A 208 -5.96 -13.93 -5.39
CA LEU A 208 -6.70 -12.68 -5.42
C LEU A 208 -7.79 -12.71 -6.51
N ILE A 209 -7.43 -13.05 -7.75
CA ILE A 209 -8.39 -13.16 -8.86
C ILE A 209 -9.48 -14.19 -8.54
N LYS A 210 -9.11 -15.37 -8.00
CA LYS A 210 -10.07 -16.40 -7.60
C LYS A 210 -11.00 -15.94 -6.47
N SER A 211 -10.49 -15.16 -5.52
CA SER A 211 -11.30 -14.66 -4.39
C SER A 211 -12.33 -13.61 -4.80
N LEU A 212 -12.04 -12.89 -5.89
CA LEU A 212 -12.90 -11.85 -6.47
C LEU A 212 -13.78 -12.38 -7.60
N ASP A 213 -13.60 -13.64 -7.99
CA ASP A 213 -14.47 -14.36 -8.91
C ASP A 213 -15.84 -14.63 -8.23
N PRO A 214 -16.95 -14.08 -8.74
CA PRO A 214 -18.28 -14.35 -8.19
C PRO A 214 -18.66 -15.85 -8.18
N PHE A 215 -18.00 -16.71 -8.97
CA PHE A 215 -18.28 -18.16 -9.06
C PHE A 215 -17.57 -19.04 -8.02
N SER A 216 -16.52 -18.56 -7.36
CA SER A 216 -15.79 -19.34 -6.34
C SER A 216 -16.47 -19.34 -4.95
N ASN A 217 -17.52 -18.52 -4.80
CA ASN A 217 -18.10 -18.11 -3.52
C ASN A 217 -18.86 -19.18 -2.72
N HIS A 218 -18.91 -20.43 -3.16
CA HIS A 218 -19.47 -21.52 -2.33
C HIS A 218 -18.43 -22.16 -1.39
N GLN A 219 -17.12 -22.01 -1.64
CA GLN A 219 -16.06 -22.59 -0.79
C GLN A 219 -15.21 -21.54 -0.05
N GLN A 220 -15.15 -20.29 -0.53
CA GLN A 220 -14.13 -19.33 -0.10
C GLN A 220 -14.48 -18.50 1.16
N ARG A 221 -15.75 -18.47 1.58
CA ARG A 221 -16.15 -17.87 2.88
C ARG A 221 -15.49 -18.53 4.11
N LYS A 222 -14.83 -19.68 3.92
CA LYS A 222 -14.09 -20.40 4.96
C LYS A 222 -12.60 -20.01 5.09
N LEU A 223 -12.04 -19.30 4.09
CA LEU A 223 -10.61 -18.96 4.06
C LEU A 223 -10.33 -17.56 4.62
N LEU A 224 -11.21 -16.58 4.40
CA LEU A 224 -11.09 -15.25 5.03
C LEU A 224 -11.46 -15.26 6.53
N SER A 225 -12.06 -16.34 7.04
CA SER A 225 -12.29 -16.59 8.47
C SER A 225 -11.13 -17.31 9.17
N ARG A 226 -10.09 -17.70 8.43
CA ARG A 226 -8.85 -18.26 8.99
C ARG A 226 -7.73 -17.27 8.69
N GLY A 227 -7.56 -16.31 9.60
CA GLY A 227 -6.50 -15.32 9.56
C GLY A 227 -5.13 -15.99 9.57
N GLU A 228 -4.56 -16.16 8.39
CA GLU A 228 -3.13 -16.34 8.18
C GLU A 228 -2.69 -15.25 7.20
N ALA A 229 -2.55 -14.06 7.76
CA ALA A 229 -1.72 -13.00 7.19
C ALA A 229 -0.31 -13.17 7.78
N LEU A 230 0.64 -13.56 6.93
CA LEU A 230 2.04 -13.16 6.99
C LEU A 230 2.47 -12.81 5.57
#